data_AF-A0A938QKJ8-F1
#
_entry.id   AF-A0A938QKJ8-F1
#
_cell.length_a   1.000
_cell.length_b   1.000
_cell.length_c   1.000
_cell.angle_alpha   90.00
_cell.angle_beta   90.00
_cell.angle_gamma   90.00
#
_symmetry.space_group_name_H-M   'P 1'
#
loop_
_entity.id
_entity.type
_entity.pdbx_description
1 polymer ?
#
loop_
_entity_poly.entity_id
_entity_poly.type
_entity_poly.pdbx_seq_one_letter_code
_entity_poly.pdbx_strand_id
1 'polypeptide(L)'
;MLEKKQPGTLDLGDEVSALITPWPKDDEQVARLVVRDGNKEVASVQDYLFTTCFRLEAGPARYWIIEGWNGAAHGGYRHHYFCRRIAGEPMRFLGTIKVGDRRTEATFSQENIRCRNSQPFVRYDDDRFAYFETSFAQSSAMFFPKFYRLTPKGLVLDNRAFPAEYRREIARIEAEIRSTAAQMPTKPERIGSGTDLDVWLLARTIHYLVLREDKQAWESLELDVARYFKTKKGLGEWQRKIRSKMSEAPY
;
A
#
# COMPACT_ATOMS: atom_id res chain seq x y z
N MET A 1 1.72 -16.26 -16.40
CA MET A 1 2.47 -15.09 -16.93
C MET A 1 1.63 -14.47 -18.03
N LEU A 2 1.18 -13.22 -17.88
CA LEU A 2 0.78 -12.44 -19.04
C LEU A 2 2.07 -11.72 -19.47
N GLU A 3 2.67 -12.13 -20.58
CA GLU A 3 3.61 -11.26 -21.29
C GLU A 3 2.81 -10.04 -21.77
N LYS A 4 3.39 -8.83 -21.85
CA LYS A 4 2.71 -7.59 -22.30
C LYS A 4 1.69 -7.88 -23.43
N LYS A 5 0.41 -8.08 -23.11
CA LYS A 5 -0.54 -8.62 -24.10
C LYS A 5 -1.16 -7.49 -24.89
N GLN A 6 -0.99 -7.60 -26.21
CA GLN A 6 -1.73 -6.87 -27.22
C GLN A 6 -3.25 -7.13 -27.09
N PRO A 7 -4.09 -6.29 -27.72
CA PRO A 7 -5.54 -6.45 -27.70
C PRO A 7 -6.00 -7.89 -27.95
N GLY A 8 -7.00 -8.35 -27.21
CA GLY A 8 -7.49 -9.71 -27.32
C GLY A 8 -8.30 -10.17 -26.11
N THR A 9 -8.87 -11.37 -26.23
CA THR A 9 -9.61 -12.02 -25.14
C THR A 9 -8.69 -13.00 -24.41
N LEU A 10 -8.73 -12.96 -23.09
CA LEU A 10 -8.01 -13.86 -22.19
C LEU A 10 -9.02 -14.74 -21.47
N ASP A 11 -8.85 -16.05 -21.56
CA ASP A 11 -9.52 -16.99 -20.69
C ASP A 11 -8.84 -16.95 -19.30
N LEU A 12 -9.63 -16.66 -18.26
CA LEU A 12 -9.18 -16.62 -16.87
C LEU A 12 -9.63 -17.86 -16.07
N GLY A 13 -10.25 -18.83 -16.77
CA GLY A 13 -10.82 -20.04 -16.22
C GLY A 13 -12.19 -19.82 -15.58
N ASP A 14 -12.90 -20.92 -15.34
CA ASP A 14 -14.23 -20.93 -14.70
C ASP A 14 -15.26 -20.01 -15.38
N GLU A 15 -15.31 -20.02 -16.71
CA GLU A 15 -16.19 -19.17 -17.53
C GLU A 15 -15.87 -17.66 -17.42
N VAL A 16 -14.78 -17.30 -16.75
CA VAL A 16 -14.34 -15.91 -16.64
C VAL A 16 -13.42 -15.59 -17.80
N SER A 17 -13.68 -14.47 -18.48
CA SER A 17 -12.78 -13.95 -19.51
C SER A 17 -12.49 -12.48 -19.30
N ALA A 18 -11.37 -12.02 -19.86
CA ALA A 18 -11.02 -10.61 -19.88
C ALA A 18 -10.68 -10.16 -21.29
N LEU A 19 -11.44 -9.21 -21.81
CA LEU A 19 -11.22 -8.60 -23.11
C LEU A 19 -10.42 -7.31 -22.94
N ILE A 20 -9.25 -7.24 -23.56
CA ILE A 20 -8.39 -6.06 -23.60
C ILE A 20 -8.54 -5.41 -24.98
N THR A 21 -8.90 -4.13 -25.01
CA THR A 21 -8.99 -3.34 -26.25
C THR A 21 -8.19 -2.04 -26.13
N PRO A 22 -7.58 -1.53 -27.21
CA PRO A 22 -7.06 -0.17 -27.22
C PRO A 22 -8.20 0.81 -26.91
N TRP A 23 -7.89 1.86 -26.18
CA TRP A 23 -8.81 2.93 -25.84
C TRP A 23 -8.21 4.25 -26.33
N PRO A 24 -8.74 4.84 -27.41
CA PRO A 24 -8.21 6.10 -27.91
C PRO A 24 -8.56 7.21 -26.93
N LYS A 25 -7.54 7.81 -26.31
CA LYS A 25 -7.67 9.03 -25.52
C LYS A 25 -6.49 9.94 -25.84
N ASP A 26 -6.77 11.06 -26.49
CA ASP A 26 -5.90 12.25 -26.62
C ASP A 26 -4.38 11.93 -26.68
N ASP A 27 -3.94 11.26 -27.76
CA ASP A 27 -2.55 10.87 -28.05
C ASP A 27 -1.86 9.88 -27.08
N GLU A 28 -2.56 9.36 -26.08
CA GLU A 28 -2.04 8.33 -25.16
C GLU A 28 -2.61 6.93 -25.46
N GLN A 29 -1.73 5.93 -25.55
CA GLN A 29 -2.16 4.53 -25.66
C GLN A 29 -2.66 4.01 -24.30
N VAL A 30 -3.97 4.16 -24.07
CA VAL A 30 -4.67 3.55 -22.94
C VAL A 30 -5.28 2.22 -23.39
N ALA A 31 -5.36 1.25 -22.48
CA ALA A 31 -6.08 -0.01 -22.67
C ALA A 31 -7.34 -0.03 -21.80
N ARG A 32 -8.42 -0.59 -22.34
CA ARG A 32 -9.64 -0.94 -21.60
C ARG A 32 -9.66 -2.44 -21.38
N LEU A 33 -9.90 -2.86 -20.14
CA LEU A 33 -10.13 -4.25 -19.75
C LEU A 33 -11.60 -4.42 -19.38
N VAL A 34 -12.29 -5.32 -20.07
CA VAL A 34 -13.66 -5.74 -19.75
C VAL A 34 -13.61 -7.17 -19.23
N VAL A 35 -13.90 -7.35 -17.95
CA VAL A 35 -13.98 -8.67 -17.31
C VAL A 35 -15.41 -9.19 -17.40
N ARG A 36 -15.57 -10.42 -17.86
CA ARG A 36 -16.86 -11.08 -18.06
C ARG A 36 -16.94 -12.39 -17.29
N ASP A 37 -18.15 -12.70 -16.84
CA ASP A 37 -18.56 -13.97 -16.25
C ASP A 37 -19.59 -14.62 -17.20
N GLY A 38 -19.14 -15.61 -17.96
CA GLY A 38 -19.80 -16.07 -19.18
C GLY A 38 -20.00 -14.90 -20.16
N ASN A 39 -21.26 -14.61 -20.49
CA ASN A 39 -21.63 -13.52 -21.40
C ASN A 39 -21.91 -12.18 -20.70
N LYS A 40 -21.81 -12.11 -19.36
CA LYS A 40 -22.15 -10.90 -18.59
C LYS A 40 -20.90 -10.10 -18.25
N GLU A 41 -20.91 -8.80 -18.55
CA GLU A 41 -19.87 -7.89 -18.08
C GLU A 41 -19.96 -7.71 -16.56
N VAL A 42 -18.85 -7.94 -15.87
CA VAL A 42 -18.72 -7.76 -14.41
C VAL A 42 -18.16 -6.38 -14.10
N ALA A 43 -17.12 -5.96 -14.83
CA ALA A 43 -16.58 -4.61 -14.75
C ALA A 43 -15.79 -4.25 -16.01
N SER A 44 -15.65 -2.94 -16.21
CA SER A 44 -14.80 -2.34 -17.22
C SER A 44 -13.85 -1.34 -16.55
N VAL A 45 -12.55 -1.58 -16.64
CA VAL A 45 -11.50 -0.73 -16.05
C VAL A 45 -10.52 -0.24 -17.12
N GLN A 46 -9.80 0.84 -16.84
CA GLN A 46 -8.86 1.48 -17.76
C GLN A 46 -7.51 1.69 -17.08
N ASP A 47 -6.44 1.34 -17.80
CA ASP A 47 -5.04 1.60 -17.46
C ASP A 47 -4.22 1.62 -18.77
N TYR A 48 -2.95 2.06 -18.76
CA TYR A 48 -2.13 2.11 -19.99
C TYR A 48 -1.90 0.72 -20.57
N LEU A 49 -1.62 -0.26 -19.71
CA LEU A 49 -1.52 -1.65 -20.11
C LEU A 49 -1.85 -2.58 -18.93
N PHE A 50 -2.24 -3.82 -19.25
CA PHE A 50 -2.45 -4.88 -18.27
C PHE A 50 -1.29 -5.87 -18.34
N THR A 51 -0.62 -6.10 -17.20
CA THR A 51 0.64 -6.85 -17.15
C THR A 51 0.47 -8.27 -16.67
N THR A 52 -0.43 -8.55 -15.74
CA THR A 52 -0.54 -9.89 -15.15
C THR A 52 -1.94 -10.18 -14.61
N CYS A 53 -2.34 -11.46 -14.62
CA CYS A 53 -3.51 -11.96 -13.91
C CYS A 53 -3.09 -13.11 -13.00
N PHE A 54 -3.58 -13.07 -11.76
CA PHE A 54 -3.37 -14.09 -10.75
C PHE A 54 -4.70 -14.61 -10.27
N ARG A 55 -4.78 -15.93 -10.08
CA ARG A 55 -5.91 -16.59 -9.45
C ARG A 55 -5.52 -17.12 -8.08
N LEU A 56 -6.37 -16.90 -7.09
CA LEU A 56 -6.20 -17.37 -5.72
C LEU A 56 -7.46 -18.09 -5.26
N GLU A 57 -7.30 -19.22 -4.60
CA GLU A 57 -8.40 -20.00 -4.02
C GLU A 57 -8.28 -19.96 -2.49
N ALA A 58 -9.38 -19.64 -1.81
CA ALA A 58 -9.44 -19.62 -0.36
C ALA A 58 -10.79 -20.17 0.11
N GLY A 59 -10.78 -21.45 0.51
CA GLY A 59 -12.01 -22.20 0.77
C GLY A 59 -12.85 -22.30 -0.51
N PRO A 60 -14.16 -22.00 -0.46
CA PRO A 60 -15.02 -22.04 -1.65
C PRO A 60 -14.82 -20.84 -2.59
N ALA A 61 -14.15 -19.77 -2.12
CA ALA A 61 -14.00 -18.54 -2.86
C ALA A 61 -12.80 -18.58 -3.79
N ARG A 62 -12.99 -18.06 -5.01
CA ARG A 62 -11.96 -17.84 -6.02
C ARG A 62 -11.82 -16.35 -6.27
N TYR A 63 -10.59 -15.88 -6.30
CA TYR A 63 -10.23 -14.49 -6.53
C TYR A 63 -9.40 -14.37 -7.79
N TRP A 64 -9.66 -13.32 -8.57
CA TRP A 64 -8.81 -12.90 -9.69
C TRP A 64 -8.25 -11.53 -9.39
N ILE A 65 -6.94 -11.37 -9.59
CA ILE A 65 -6.20 -10.14 -9.35
C ILE A 65 -5.54 -9.78 -10.67
N ILE A 66 -5.96 -8.68 -11.28
CA ILE A 66 -5.43 -8.22 -12.56
C ILE A 66 -4.64 -6.96 -12.32
N GLU A 67 -3.36 -6.98 -12.71
CA GLU A 67 -2.43 -5.86 -12.59
C GLU A 67 -2.52 -4.98 -13.84
N GLY A 68 -2.82 -3.70 -13.62
CA GLY A 68 -2.74 -2.62 -14.59
C GLY A 68 -1.58 -1.68 -14.27
N TRP A 69 -0.96 -1.11 -15.29
CA TRP A 69 0.02 -0.03 -15.15
C TRP A 69 -0.57 1.26 -15.73
N ASN A 70 -0.50 2.34 -14.96
CA ASN A 70 -1.14 3.61 -15.26
C ASN A 70 -0.22 4.60 -16.00
N GLY A 71 0.95 4.18 -16.49
CA GLY A 71 1.88 5.05 -17.22
C GLY A 71 2.89 5.83 -16.37
N ALA A 72 2.76 5.83 -15.04
CA ALA A 72 3.65 6.60 -14.17
C ALA A 72 5.06 5.99 -14.06
N ALA A 73 6.07 6.87 -14.01
CA ALA A 73 7.49 6.52 -13.91
C ALA A 73 7.91 5.94 -12.54
N HIS A 74 7.18 6.27 -11.47
CA HIS A 74 7.41 5.80 -10.10
C HIS A 74 6.07 5.35 -9.52
N GLY A 75 5.93 4.07 -9.14
CA GLY A 75 4.69 3.58 -8.53
C GLY A 75 3.43 3.75 -9.37
N GLY A 76 3.38 3.11 -10.55
CA GLY A 76 2.26 3.23 -11.48
C GLY A 76 1.24 2.09 -11.47
N TYR A 77 1.37 1.10 -10.59
CA TYR A 77 0.56 -0.11 -10.67
C TYR A 77 -0.76 -0.01 -9.91
N ARG A 78 -1.78 -0.66 -10.47
CA ARG A 78 -3.09 -0.86 -9.85
C ARG A 78 -3.44 -2.33 -9.92
N HIS A 79 -4.06 -2.83 -8.87
CA HIS A 79 -4.63 -4.18 -8.86
C HIS A 79 -6.13 -4.10 -8.80
N HIS A 80 -6.75 -4.74 -9.78
CA HIS A 80 -8.19 -4.92 -9.87
C HIS A 80 -8.55 -6.28 -9.30
N TYR A 81 -9.44 -6.27 -8.32
CA TYR A 81 -9.83 -7.46 -7.60
C TYR A 81 -11.21 -7.90 -7.98
N PHE A 82 -11.33 -9.20 -8.22
CA PHE A 82 -12.60 -9.84 -8.48
C PHE A 82 -12.72 -11.10 -7.65
N CYS A 83 -13.96 -11.52 -7.39
CA CYS A 83 -14.22 -12.71 -6.62
C CYS A 83 -15.48 -13.42 -7.11
N ARG A 84 -15.44 -14.75 -7.06
CA ARG A 84 -16.59 -15.63 -7.07
C ARG A 84 -16.59 -16.39 -5.74
N ARG A 85 -17.64 -16.23 -4.93
CA ARG A 85 -17.69 -16.78 -3.57
C ARG A 85 -17.75 -18.31 -3.53
N ILE A 86 -18.46 -18.89 -4.49
CA ILE A 86 -18.64 -20.33 -4.67
C ILE A 86 -19.01 -20.58 -6.15
N ALA A 87 -18.73 -21.77 -6.67
CA ALA A 87 -19.11 -22.15 -8.03
C ALA A 87 -20.63 -21.93 -8.27
N GLY A 88 -20.97 -21.41 -9.46
CA GLY A 88 -22.35 -21.09 -9.84
C GLY A 88 -22.88 -19.74 -9.32
N GLU A 89 -22.22 -19.09 -8.36
CA GLU A 89 -22.57 -17.71 -8.00
C GLU A 89 -21.95 -16.69 -8.99
N PRO A 90 -22.63 -15.55 -9.23
CA PRO A 90 -22.07 -14.49 -10.05
C PRO A 90 -20.77 -13.93 -9.46
N MET A 91 -19.80 -13.73 -10.34
CA MET A 91 -18.56 -13.01 -10.04
C MET A 91 -18.86 -11.53 -9.73
N ARG A 92 -18.03 -10.93 -8.89
CA ARG A 92 -18.13 -9.53 -8.46
C ARG A 92 -16.80 -8.84 -8.57
N PHE A 93 -16.83 -7.57 -8.94
CA PHE A 93 -15.70 -6.67 -8.76
C PHE A 93 -15.63 -6.19 -7.30
N LEU A 94 -14.49 -6.39 -6.66
CA LEU A 94 -14.25 -6.05 -5.26
C LEU A 94 -13.63 -4.67 -5.07
N GLY A 95 -13.02 -4.11 -6.12
CA GLY A 95 -12.40 -2.79 -6.11
C GLY A 95 -10.98 -2.79 -6.67
N THR A 96 -10.37 -1.61 -6.61
CA THR A 96 -9.01 -1.36 -7.08
C THR A 96 -8.13 -0.91 -5.93
N ILE A 97 -6.90 -1.42 -5.85
CA ILE A 97 -5.86 -0.89 -4.97
C ILE A 97 -4.76 -0.28 -5.83
N LYS A 98 -4.42 0.99 -5.55
CA LYS A 98 -3.19 1.59 -6.05
C LYS A 98 -2.01 1.01 -5.26
N VAL A 99 -1.02 0.52 -5.97
CA VAL A 99 0.22 0.02 -5.40
C VAL A 99 1.15 1.21 -5.26
N GLY A 100 1.71 1.43 -4.07
CA GLY A 100 2.71 2.47 -3.87
C GLY A 100 3.99 2.23 -4.67
N ASP A 101 4.93 3.17 -4.59
CA ASP A 101 6.21 3.13 -5.29
C ASP A 101 7.00 1.85 -4.98
N ARG A 102 6.93 0.89 -5.92
CA ARG A 102 7.78 -0.31 -5.90
C ARG A 102 9.19 0.14 -6.24
N ARG A 103 10.05 0.27 -5.23
CA ARG A 103 11.51 0.46 -5.37
C ARG A 103 12.21 -0.62 -6.21
N THR A 104 11.52 -1.66 -6.64
CA THR A 104 12.06 -2.73 -7.47
C THR A 104 10.97 -3.22 -8.41
N GLU A 105 11.28 -3.19 -9.70
CA GLU A 105 10.57 -3.91 -10.75
C GLU A 105 10.24 -5.33 -10.29
N ALA A 106 8.97 -5.59 -9.99
CA ALA A 106 8.40 -6.91 -10.08
C ALA A 106 6.89 -6.75 -10.05
N THR A 107 6.27 -7.38 -11.02
CA THR A 107 4.89 -7.85 -11.03
C THR A 107 4.41 -8.29 -9.65
N PHE A 108 3.10 -8.19 -9.40
CA PHE A 108 2.46 -8.81 -8.23
C PHE A 108 2.95 -10.25 -8.01
N SER A 109 3.87 -10.47 -7.09
CA SER A 109 4.30 -11.83 -6.76
C SER A 109 3.30 -12.46 -5.78
N GLN A 110 3.17 -13.79 -5.82
CA GLN A 110 2.44 -14.55 -4.79
C GLN A 110 2.97 -14.24 -3.37
N GLU A 111 4.19 -13.73 -3.24
CA GLU A 111 4.79 -13.34 -1.96
C GLU A 111 4.08 -12.16 -1.29
N ASN A 112 3.31 -11.36 -2.06
CA ASN A 112 2.45 -10.31 -1.51
C ASN A 112 1.15 -10.88 -0.90
N ILE A 113 0.85 -12.16 -1.11
CA ILE A 113 -0.29 -12.82 -0.49
C ILE A 113 0.18 -13.44 0.83
N ARG A 114 -0.50 -13.06 1.92
CA ARG A 114 -0.30 -13.62 3.26
C ARG A 114 -1.57 -14.32 3.71
N CYS A 115 -1.42 -15.46 4.39
CA CYS A 115 -2.56 -16.16 4.98
C CYS A 115 -2.54 -16.01 6.50
N ARG A 116 -3.67 -15.60 7.08
CA ARG A 116 -3.86 -15.54 8.54
C ARG A 116 -5.22 -16.11 8.87
N ASN A 117 -5.27 -17.13 9.74
CA ASN A 117 -6.51 -17.83 10.11
C ASN A 117 -7.31 -18.31 8.88
N SER A 118 -6.61 -18.89 7.90
CA SER A 118 -7.16 -19.34 6.61
C SER A 118 -7.81 -18.25 5.75
N GLN A 119 -7.58 -16.97 6.08
CA GLN A 119 -8.04 -15.83 5.28
C GLN A 119 -6.87 -15.25 4.49
N PRO A 120 -7.04 -14.99 3.19
CA PRO A 120 -6.03 -14.34 2.38
C PRO A 120 -6.01 -12.83 2.62
N PHE A 121 -4.81 -12.30 2.76
CA PHE A 121 -4.49 -10.89 2.84
C PHE A 121 -3.53 -10.55 1.73
N VAL A 122 -3.65 -9.34 1.20
CA VAL A 122 -2.69 -8.79 0.26
C VAL A 122 -1.92 -7.65 0.91
N ARG A 123 -0.60 -7.75 0.85
CA ARG A 123 0.34 -6.77 1.36
C ARG A 123 0.69 -5.76 0.25
N TYR A 124 0.61 -4.48 0.59
CA TYR A 124 1.11 -3.37 -0.23
C TYR A 124 1.89 -2.42 0.65
N ASP A 125 2.90 -1.75 0.11
CA ASP A 125 3.54 -0.66 0.84
C ASP A 125 2.77 0.65 0.55
N ASP A 126 2.43 1.37 1.63
CA ASP A 126 1.86 2.71 1.56
C ASP A 126 3.01 3.72 1.55
N ASP A 127 3.02 4.54 0.53
CA ASP A 127 4.05 5.52 0.23
C ASP A 127 3.55 6.96 0.44
N ARG A 128 2.41 7.17 1.11
CA ARG A 128 1.88 8.54 1.27
C ARG A 128 2.83 9.45 2.03
N PHE A 129 3.72 8.90 2.87
CA PHE A 129 4.76 9.67 3.57
C PHE A 129 6.11 9.64 2.84
N ALA A 130 6.18 9.10 1.64
CA ALA A 130 7.34 9.30 0.77
C ALA A 130 7.53 10.80 0.56
N TYR A 131 8.79 11.25 0.64
CA TYR A 131 9.17 12.66 0.54
C TYR A 131 8.53 13.59 1.57
N PHE A 132 7.98 13.04 2.66
CA PHE A 132 7.39 13.85 3.72
C PHE A 132 8.48 14.62 4.45
N GLU A 133 8.80 15.80 3.91
CA GLU A 133 9.78 16.77 4.41
C GLU A 133 11.18 16.15 4.56
N THR A 134 11.50 15.20 3.68
CA THR A 134 12.75 14.46 3.64
C THR A 134 13.11 14.11 2.20
N SER A 135 14.38 13.79 1.95
CA SER A 135 14.81 13.32 0.63
C SER A 135 14.27 11.92 0.32
N PHE A 136 14.27 11.51 -0.96
CA PHE A 136 13.89 10.15 -1.32
C PHE A 136 14.72 9.09 -0.60
N ALA A 137 16.04 9.33 -0.49
CA ALA A 137 16.99 8.41 0.13
C ALA A 137 16.62 8.11 1.58
N GLN A 138 16.16 9.13 2.30
CA GLN A 138 15.74 9.05 3.71
C GLN A 138 14.27 8.63 3.88
N SER A 139 13.46 8.66 2.82
CA SER A 139 12.04 8.29 2.88
C SER A 139 11.79 6.80 3.14
N SER A 140 12.81 5.93 3.11
CA SER A 140 12.63 4.47 3.22
C SER A 140 11.90 4.04 4.51
N ALA A 141 12.14 4.74 5.62
CA ALA A 141 11.51 4.50 6.90
C ALA A 141 10.02 4.92 6.96
N MET A 142 9.58 5.73 5.99
CA MET A 142 8.24 6.29 5.93
C MET A 142 7.26 5.42 5.16
N PHE A 143 7.77 4.39 4.46
CA PHE A 143 6.95 3.36 3.85
C PHE A 143 6.51 2.38 4.92
N PHE A 144 5.23 2.03 4.93
CA PHE A 144 4.73 1.01 5.84
C PHE A 144 3.82 0.03 5.10
N PRO A 145 3.81 -1.25 5.49
CA PRO A 145 2.92 -2.20 4.85
C PRO A 145 1.46 -1.89 5.21
N LYS A 146 0.57 -2.23 4.29
CA LYS A 146 -0.87 -2.27 4.41
C LYS A 146 -1.35 -3.67 4.07
N PHE A 147 -2.30 -4.18 4.85
CA PHE A 147 -2.87 -5.51 4.66
C PHE A 147 -4.34 -5.41 4.34
N TYR A 148 -4.70 -5.71 3.10
CA TYR A 148 -6.09 -5.83 2.69
C TYR A 148 -6.52 -7.28 2.78
N ARG A 149 -7.42 -7.60 3.71
CA ARG A 149 -8.11 -8.88 3.73
C ARG A 149 -9.02 -8.99 2.52
N LEU A 150 -8.87 -10.06 1.75
CA LEU A 150 -9.80 -10.38 0.68
C LEU A 150 -11.00 -11.10 1.27
N THR A 151 -12.19 -10.55 1.05
CA THR A 151 -13.45 -11.19 1.40
C THR A 151 -14.32 -11.27 0.14
N PRO A 152 -15.28 -12.21 0.07
CA PRO A 152 -16.20 -12.25 -1.06
C PRO A 152 -17.07 -10.99 -1.22
N LYS A 153 -17.11 -10.11 -0.19
CA LYS A 153 -17.85 -8.86 -0.20
C LYS A 153 -17.00 -7.65 -0.60
N GLY A 154 -15.67 -7.75 -0.54
CA GLY A 154 -14.78 -6.62 -0.79
C GLY A 154 -13.40 -6.74 -0.14
N LEU A 155 -12.63 -5.68 -0.31
CA LEU A 155 -11.30 -5.49 0.26
C LEU A 155 -11.43 -4.77 1.61
N VAL A 156 -10.95 -5.38 2.69
CA VAL A 156 -11.02 -4.80 4.03
C VAL A 156 -9.61 -4.55 4.54
N LEU A 157 -9.23 -3.29 4.74
CA LEU A 157 -7.96 -2.95 5.36
C LEU A 157 -7.94 -3.38 6.82
N ASP A 158 -6.96 -4.20 7.19
CA ASP A 158 -6.80 -4.72 8.55
C ASP A 158 -5.31 -4.97 8.88
N ASN A 159 -4.62 -3.88 9.17
CA ASN A 159 -3.20 -3.89 9.55
C ASN A 159 -2.95 -4.60 10.88
N ARG A 160 -3.95 -4.62 11.78
CA ARG A 160 -3.87 -5.26 13.09
C ARG A 160 -3.81 -6.79 13.02
N ALA A 161 -4.07 -7.39 11.86
CA ALA A 161 -3.86 -8.82 11.64
C ALA A 161 -2.36 -9.21 11.66
N PHE A 162 -1.45 -8.24 11.45
CA PHE A 162 0.00 -8.46 11.35
C PHE A 162 0.81 -7.55 12.29
N PRO A 163 0.51 -7.52 13.61
CA PRO A 163 1.11 -6.55 14.52
C PRO A 163 2.62 -6.76 14.69
N ALA A 164 3.09 -7.99 14.49
CA ALA A 164 4.50 -8.35 14.57
C ALA A 164 5.35 -7.66 13.48
N GLU A 165 4.80 -7.34 12.30
CA GLU A 165 5.55 -6.64 11.27
C GLU A 165 5.86 -5.21 11.69
N TYR A 166 4.85 -4.48 12.14
CA TYR A 166 5.02 -3.10 12.64
C TYR A 166 5.86 -3.05 13.90
N ARG A 167 5.71 -4.00 14.83
CA ARG A 167 6.50 -4.02 16.08
C ARG A 167 7.99 -4.26 15.83
N ARG A 168 8.35 -5.13 14.87
CA ARG A 168 9.75 -5.29 14.45
C ARG A 168 10.30 -4.01 13.87
N GLU A 169 9.52 -3.33 13.03
CA GLU A 169 9.94 -2.09 12.40
C GLU A 169 10.08 -0.94 13.42
N ILE A 170 9.15 -0.82 14.36
CA ILE A 170 9.24 0.11 15.50
C ILE A 170 10.52 -0.15 16.30
N ALA A 171 10.81 -1.41 16.65
CA ALA A 171 12.02 -1.75 17.40
C ALA A 171 13.32 -1.41 16.64
N ARG A 172 13.33 -1.63 15.32
CA ARG A 172 14.43 -1.23 14.44
C ARG A 172 14.59 0.29 14.43
N ILE A 173 13.52 1.04 14.20
CA ILE A 173 13.52 2.50 14.19
C ILE A 173 13.94 3.06 15.55
N GLU A 174 13.53 2.46 16.66
CA GLU A 174 13.97 2.87 18.00
C GLU A 174 15.48 2.70 18.20
N ALA A 175 16.09 1.69 17.59
CA ALA A 175 17.55 1.56 17.58
C ALA A 175 18.21 2.67 16.76
N GLU A 176 17.66 3.01 15.60
CA GLU A 176 18.12 4.13 14.77
C GLU A 176 18.00 5.47 15.49
N ILE A 177 16.86 5.74 16.15
CA ILE A 177 16.66 6.96 16.97
C ILE A 177 17.78 7.09 18.01
N ARG A 178 18.10 6.01 18.74
CA ARG A 178 19.17 6.03 19.74
C ARG A 178 20.54 6.25 19.12
N SER A 179 20.83 5.58 18.00
CA SER A 179 22.08 5.71 17.27
C SER A 179 22.30 7.13 16.75
N THR A 180 21.32 7.66 16.00
CA THR A 180 21.35 9.02 15.46
C THR A 180 21.47 10.03 16.59
N ALA A 181 20.67 9.94 17.64
CA ALA A 181 20.72 10.89 18.76
C ALA A 181 22.08 10.88 19.50
N ALA A 182 22.77 9.74 19.57
CA ALA A 182 24.10 9.65 20.20
C ALA A 182 25.21 10.29 19.36
N GLN A 183 25.05 10.32 18.03
CA GLN A 183 26.02 10.87 17.10
C GLN A 183 25.84 12.38 16.85
N MET A 184 24.73 12.96 17.33
CA MET A 184 24.44 14.38 17.10
C MET A 184 25.36 15.27 17.96
N PRO A 185 26.21 16.11 17.33
CA PRO A 185 27.13 16.99 18.06
C PRO A 185 26.40 18.11 18.79
N THR A 186 25.23 18.52 18.27
CA THR A 186 24.38 19.56 18.85
C THR A 186 22.92 19.14 18.78
N LYS A 187 22.13 19.60 19.75
CA LYS A 187 20.69 19.37 19.78
C LYS A 187 19.99 20.42 18.92
N PRO A 188 19.12 20.04 17.96
CA PRO A 188 18.39 21.01 17.15
C PRO A 188 17.37 21.75 17.99
N GLU A 189 17.04 22.98 17.60
CA GLU A 189 16.16 23.86 18.38
C GLU A 189 14.66 23.56 18.24
N ARG A 190 14.28 22.74 17.25
CA ARG A 190 12.90 22.31 16.97
C ARG A 190 12.88 21.02 16.17
N ILE A 191 11.79 20.25 16.30
CA ILE A 191 11.49 19.15 15.38
C ILE A 191 11.14 19.71 14.00
N GLY A 192 11.55 18.99 12.95
CA GLY A 192 11.35 19.42 11.56
C GLY A 192 12.43 20.34 11.03
N SER A 193 13.62 20.22 11.58
CA SER A 193 14.84 20.84 11.05
C SER A 193 15.39 20.13 9.81
N GLY A 194 14.80 18.99 9.41
CA GLY A 194 15.27 18.18 8.29
C GLY A 194 16.40 17.22 8.67
N THR A 195 16.50 16.88 9.96
CA THR A 195 17.50 15.94 10.49
C THR A 195 17.05 14.50 10.30
N ASP A 196 17.99 13.57 10.27
CA ASP A 196 17.66 12.12 10.27
C ASP A 196 16.84 11.74 11.51
N LEU A 197 17.09 12.38 12.66
CA LEU A 197 16.32 12.14 13.86
C LEU A 197 14.85 12.53 13.70
N ASP A 198 14.56 13.62 12.97
CA ASP A 198 13.18 14.00 12.64
C ASP A 198 12.50 12.86 11.89
N VAL A 199 13.15 12.33 10.85
CA VAL A 199 12.63 11.24 10.01
C VAL A 199 12.31 10.00 10.86
N TRP A 200 13.24 9.57 11.71
CA TRP A 200 13.04 8.36 12.51
C TRP A 200 11.92 8.50 13.55
N LEU A 201 11.81 9.66 14.22
CA LEU A 201 10.74 9.91 15.18
C LEU A 201 9.35 9.91 14.51
N LEU A 202 9.26 10.55 13.34
CA LEU A 202 8.03 10.60 12.56
C LEU A 202 7.65 9.21 12.03
N ALA A 203 8.60 8.46 11.46
CA ALA A 203 8.41 7.08 11.00
C ALA A 203 7.84 6.19 12.11
N ARG A 204 8.48 6.17 13.29
CA ARG A 204 7.99 5.38 14.45
C ARG A 204 6.56 5.78 14.82
N THR A 205 6.28 7.08 14.85
CA THR A 205 4.94 7.59 15.17
C THR A 205 3.90 7.05 14.19
N ILE A 206 4.20 7.05 12.89
CA ILE A 206 3.32 6.52 11.84
C ILE A 206 3.06 5.02 12.05
N HIS A 207 4.10 4.22 12.33
CA HIS A 207 3.93 2.79 12.60
C HIS A 207 3.02 2.50 13.80
N TYR A 208 3.13 3.28 14.90
CA TYR A 208 2.21 3.16 16.04
C TYR A 208 0.76 3.52 15.65
N LEU A 209 0.55 4.58 14.86
CA LEU A 209 -0.78 4.98 14.39
C LEU A 209 -1.41 3.92 13.49
N VAL A 210 -0.62 3.27 12.63
CA VAL A 210 -1.08 2.15 11.78
C VAL A 210 -1.56 0.95 12.62
N LEU A 211 -0.95 0.73 13.78
CA LEU A 211 -1.39 -0.27 14.74
C LEU A 211 -2.62 0.13 15.57
N ARG A 212 -3.13 1.35 15.41
CA ARG A 212 -4.14 1.97 16.30
C ARG A 212 -3.66 2.14 17.75
N GLU A 213 -2.35 2.27 17.95
CA GLU A 213 -1.72 2.57 19.23
C GLU A 213 -1.54 4.09 19.38
N ASP A 214 -2.58 4.87 19.08
CA ASP A 214 -2.54 6.33 18.92
C ASP A 214 -1.99 7.07 20.14
N LYS A 215 -2.39 6.66 21.34
CA LYS A 215 -1.90 7.25 22.59
C LYS A 215 -0.38 7.11 22.70
N GLN A 216 0.13 5.90 22.47
CA GLN A 216 1.56 5.61 22.49
C GLN A 216 2.32 6.34 21.39
N ALA A 217 1.73 6.46 20.20
CA ALA A 217 2.31 7.23 19.10
C ALA A 217 2.58 8.69 19.51
N TRP A 218 1.58 9.37 20.08
CA TRP A 218 1.69 10.78 20.43
C TRP A 218 2.51 11.03 21.69
N GLU A 219 2.36 10.21 22.73
CA GLU A 219 3.13 10.34 23.97
C GLU A 219 4.62 10.10 23.73
N SER A 220 4.98 9.06 22.95
CA SER A 220 6.39 8.79 22.64
C SER A 220 7.03 9.89 21.78
N LEU A 221 6.29 10.45 20.82
CA LEU A 221 6.77 11.58 20.02
C LEU A 221 7.02 12.82 20.89
N GLU A 222 6.08 13.16 21.78
CA GLU A 222 6.23 14.32 22.68
C GLU A 222 7.42 14.17 23.63
N LEU A 223 7.55 12.99 24.24
CA LEU A 223 8.67 12.68 25.15
C LEU A 223 10.02 12.78 24.45
N ASP A 224 10.15 12.23 23.25
CA ASP A 224 11.41 12.27 22.52
C ASP A 224 11.73 13.65 21.96
N VAL A 225 10.72 14.42 21.54
CA VAL A 225 10.93 15.82 21.16
C VAL A 225 11.46 16.62 22.36
N ALA A 226 10.86 16.45 23.53
CA ALA A 226 11.35 17.08 24.76
C ALA A 226 12.78 16.61 25.11
N ARG A 227 13.08 15.32 24.95
CA ARG A 227 14.38 14.73 25.30
C ARG A 227 15.51 15.18 24.36
N TYR A 228 15.29 15.07 23.04
CA TYR A 228 16.34 15.26 22.05
C TYR A 228 16.47 16.70 21.57
N PHE A 229 15.36 17.45 21.55
CA PHE A 229 15.34 18.85 21.09
C PHE A 229 15.27 19.85 22.25
N LYS A 230 15.05 19.39 23.50
CA LYS A 230 14.91 20.23 24.70
C LYS A 230 13.84 21.33 24.55
N THR A 231 12.82 21.06 23.74
CA THR A 231 11.77 22.02 23.38
C THR A 231 10.49 21.28 23.04
N LYS A 232 9.39 22.02 22.84
CA LYS A 232 8.18 21.54 22.14
C LYS A 232 7.91 22.30 20.83
N LYS A 233 8.81 23.21 20.44
CA LYS A 233 8.66 24.00 19.21
C LYS A 233 8.55 23.06 18.00
N GLY A 234 7.56 23.33 17.14
CA GLY A 234 7.27 22.53 15.95
C GLY A 234 6.36 21.32 16.19
N LEU A 235 6.27 20.77 17.42
CA LEU A 235 5.54 19.51 17.69
C LEU A 235 4.07 19.56 17.23
N GLY A 236 3.35 20.63 17.57
CA GLY A 236 1.94 20.76 17.18
C GLY A 236 1.73 20.91 15.67
N GLU A 237 2.69 21.51 14.95
CA GLU A 237 2.66 21.57 13.49
C GLU A 237 2.81 20.17 12.89
N TRP A 238 3.79 19.40 13.37
CA TRP A 238 4.01 18.03 12.90
C TRP A 238 2.85 17.09 13.19
N GLN A 239 2.27 17.16 14.38
CA GLN A 239 1.08 16.39 14.71
C GLN A 239 -0.07 16.69 13.73
N ARG A 240 -0.28 17.97 13.35
CA ARG A 240 -1.28 18.34 12.34
C ARG A 240 -0.92 17.81 10.95
N LYS A 241 0.33 17.97 10.51
CA LYS A 241 0.77 17.47 9.20
C LYS A 241 0.61 15.95 9.09
N ILE A 242 1.02 15.20 10.12
CA ILE A 242 0.83 13.74 10.18
C ILE A 242 -0.65 13.39 10.13
N ARG A 243 -1.50 14.01 10.96
CA ARG A 243 -2.96 13.75 10.94
C ARG A 243 -3.58 14.03 9.58
N SER A 244 -3.21 15.15 8.96
CA SER A 244 -3.65 15.51 7.62
C SER A 244 -3.29 14.40 6.62
N LYS A 245 -2.02 13.99 6.60
CA LYS A 245 -1.53 12.94 5.69
C LYS A 245 -2.17 11.58 5.95
N MET A 246 -2.35 11.22 7.23
CA MET A 246 -3.05 10.00 7.65
C MET A 246 -4.51 10.00 7.20
N SER A 247 -5.15 11.16 7.09
CA SER A 247 -6.55 11.27 6.64
C SER A 247 -6.75 11.09 5.13
N GLU A 248 -5.69 11.17 4.32
CA GLU A 248 -5.76 11.06 2.85
C GLU A 248 -6.24 9.66 2.38
N ALA A 249 -6.03 8.63 3.20
CA ALA A 249 -6.53 7.28 2.93
C ALA A 249 -6.65 6.44 4.22
N PRO A 250 -7.47 5.38 4.23
CA PRO A 250 -7.55 4.47 5.37
C PRO A 250 -6.17 3.87 5.71
N TYR A 251 -5.94 3.64 7.01
CA TYR A 251 -4.78 2.96 7.60
C TYR A 251 -5.24 2.15 8.83
#